data_AF-A0A7S1LZR1-F1
#
_entry.id   AF-A0A7S1LZR1-F1
#
_cell.length_a   1.000
_cell.length_b   1.000
_cell.length_c   1.000
_cell.angle_alpha   90.00
_cell.angle_beta   90.00
_cell.angle_gamma   90.00
#
_symmetry.space_group_name_H-M   'P 1'
#
loop_
_entity.id
_entity.type
_entity.pdbx_description
1 polymer ?
#
loop_
_entity_poly.entity_id
_entity_poly.type
_entity_poly.pdbx_seq_one_letter_code
_entity_poly.pdbx_strand_id
1 'polypeptide(L)'
;GTAGGARARSAAHEQRCLLAALQTFVVATFNVGVLRDRFRTSDLIPRVLAACRGAGILGDVSWLEVLVKLSVNVDLTLSSRRDEWRRQLLDAAAALPPQALQRLRGRLATGGAGALPFSRGAAAVKELAAVFGEGGGGA
;
A
#
# COMPACT_ATOMS: atom_id res chain seq x y z
N GLY A 1 -13.26 -9.11 -34.95
CA GLY A 1 -12.76 -8.43 -33.75
C GLY A 1 -12.83 -9.27 -32.48
N THR A 2 -12.18 -10.44 -32.44
CA THR A 2 -12.24 -11.39 -31.29
C THR A 2 -10.98 -11.40 -30.42
N ALA A 3 -9.83 -10.96 -30.94
CA ALA A 3 -8.56 -10.94 -30.22
C ALA A 3 -8.49 -9.89 -29.08
N GLY A 4 -9.18 -8.75 -29.24
CA GLY A 4 -9.24 -7.69 -28.21
C GLY A 4 -9.99 -8.12 -26.95
N GLY A 5 -11.06 -8.91 -27.10
CA GLY A 5 -11.85 -9.40 -25.97
C GLY A 5 -11.16 -10.47 -25.14
N ALA A 6 -10.33 -11.33 -25.75
CA ALA A 6 -9.57 -12.36 -25.04
C ALA A 6 -8.44 -11.76 -24.19
N ARG A 7 -7.70 -10.78 -24.73
CA ARG A 7 -6.65 -10.06 -24.00
C ARG A 7 -7.20 -9.26 -22.82
N ALA A 8 -8.32 -8.57 -23.01
CA ALA A 8 -8.98 -7.83 -21.94
C ALA A 8 -9.45 -8.75 -20.80
N ARG A 9 -9.95 -9.95 -21.11
CA ARG A 9 -10.35 -10.95 -20.11
C ARG A 9 -9.17 -11.55 -19.35
N SER A 10 -8.03 -11.78 -20.00
CA SER A 10 -6.79 -12.24 -19.36
C SER A 10 -6.28 -11.19 -18.37
N ALA A 11 -6.19 -9.93 -18.81
CA ALA A 11 -5.75 -8.83 -17.96
C ALA A 11 -6.67 -8.62 -16.74
N ALA A 12 -7.99 -8.70 -16.93
CA ALA A 12 -8.95 -8.61 -15.83
C ALA A 12 -8.90 -9.81 -14.86
N HIS A 13 -8.47 -10.99 -15.33
CA HIS A 13 -8.24 -12.15 -14.46
C HIS A 13 -6.93 -12.00 -13.68
N GLU A 14 -5.84 -11.65 -14.35
CA GLU A 14 -4.53 -11.38 -13.73
C GLU A 14 -4.61 -10.29 -12.66
N GLN A 15 -5.37 -9.22 -12.93
CA GLN A 15 -5.61 -8.16 -11.95
C GLN A 15 -6.38 -8.70 -10.73
N ARG A 16 -7.42 -9.52 -10.91
CA ARG A 16 -8.13 -10.15 -9.79
C ARG A 16 -7.24 -11.09 -8.98
N CYS A 17 -6.38 -11.87 -9.64
CA CYS A 17 -5.41 -12.72 -8.97
C CYS A 17 -4.39 -11.91 -8.16
N LEU A 18 -3.90 -10.80 -8.71
CA LEU A 18 -2.99 -9.88 -8.01
C LEU A 18 -3.68 -9.26 -6.78
N LEU A 19 -4.92 -8.80 -6.91
CA LEU A 19 -5.70 -8.26 -5.80
C LEU A 19 -5.90 -9.29 -4.68
N ALA A 20 -6.27 -10.53 -5.02
CA ALA A 20 -6.44 -11.61 -4.05
C ALA A 20 -5.12 -11.96 -3.36
N ALA A 21 -4.02 -12.07 -4.12
CA ALA A 21 -2.70 -12.34 -3.57
C ALA A 21 -2.25 -11.23 -2.61
N LEU A 22 -2.47 -9.96 -2.95
CA LEU A 22 -2.15 -8.83 -2.09
C LEU A 22 -3.01 -8.80 -0.82
N GLN A 23 -4.30 -9.14 -0.92
CA GLN A 23 -5.18 -9.27 0.24
C GLN A 23 -4.72 -10.39 1.18
N THR A 24 -4.43 -11.58 0.64
CA THR A 24 -3.88 -12.70 1.43
C THR A 24 -2.54 -12.33 2.05
N PHE A 25 -1.68 -11.65 1.30
CA PHE A 25 -0.37 -11.22 1.75
C PHE A 25 -0.46 -10.26 2.94
N VAL A 26 -1.36 -9.28 2.85
CA VAL A 26 -1.69 -8.35 3.93
C VAL A 26 -2.23 -9.12 5.14
N VAL A 27 -3.23 -10.00 4.97
CA VAL A 27 -3.78 -10.78 6.09
C VAL A 27 -2.71 -11.62 6.78
N ALA A 28 -1.86 -12.33 6.03
CA ALA A 28 -0.79 -13.17 6.58
C ALA A 28 0.29 -12.36 7.31
N THR A 29 0.62 -11.17 6.81
CA THR A 29 1.62 -10.28 7.42
C THR A 29 1.08 -9.59 8.67
N PHE A 30 -0.21 -9.25 8.70
CA PHE A 30 -0.81 -8.48 9.77
C PHE A 30 -1.47 -9.31 10.87
N ASN A 31 -2.35 -10.24 10.50
CA ASN A 31 -3.15 -11.01 11.46
C ASN A 31 -2.36 -12.16 12.08
N VAL A 32 -1.39 -12.70 11.34
CA VAL A 32 -0.61 -13.87 11.78
C VAL A 32 0.81 -13.48 12.20
N GLY A 33 1.33 -12.33 11.72
CA GLY A 33 2.66 -11.83 12.09
C GLY A 33 3.86 -12.63 11.52
N VAL A 34 3.60 -13.81 10.96
CA VAL A 34 4.61 -14.79 10.52
C VAL A 34 5.51 -14.27 9.40
N LEU A 35 5.03 -13.32 8.59
CA LEU A 35 5.76 -12.83 7.42
C LEU A 35 6.46 -11.49 7.62
N ARG A 36 6.37 -10.85 8.78
CA ARG A 36 6.87 -9.46 8.94
C ARG A 36 8.37 -9.34 8.71
N ASP A 37 9.17 -10.19 9.36
CA ASP A 37 10.63 -10.15 9.20
C ASP A 37 11.05 -10.59 7.79
N ARG A 38 10.47 -11.68 7.28
CA ARG A 38 10.70 -12.14 5.90
C ARG A 38 10.38 -11.05 4.89
N PHE A 39 9.32 -10.28 5.10
CA PHE A 39 8.95 -9.20 4.21
C PHE A 39 9.93 -8.03 4.28
N ARG A 40 10.33 -7.62 5.49
CA ARG A 40 11.33 -6.57 5.69
C ARG A 40 12.67 -6.89 5.01
N THR A 41 13.09 -8.15 5.06
CA THR A 41 14.41 -8.60 4.59
C THR A 41 14.40 -9.18 3.16
N SER A 42 13.25 -9.26 2.48
CA SER A 42 13.17 -9.84 1.13
C SER A 42 12.93 -8.79 0.05
N ASP A 43 13.27 -9.14 -1.19
CA ASP A 43 12.93 -8.35 -2.38
C ASP A 43 11.44 -8.46 -2.78
N LEU A 44 10.55 -8.94 -1.89
CA LEU A 44 9.12 -9.01 -2.17
C LEU A 44 8.50 -7.61 -2.29
N ILE A 45 9.01 -6.66 -1.50
CA ILE A 45 8.57 -5.26 -1.44
C ILE A 45 8.67 -4.55 -2.80
N PRO A 46 9.85 -4.48 -3.48
CA PRO A 46 9.95 -3.90 -4.81
C PRO A 46 9.08 -4.61 -5.85
N ARG A 47 8.96 -5.94 -5.76
CA ARG A 47 8.17 -6.75 -6.70
C ARG A 47 6.68 -6.46 -6.58
N VAL A 48 6.18 -6.32 -5.35
CA VAL A 48 4.79 -5.92 -5.08
C VAL A 48 4.52 -4.53 -5.62
N LEU A 49 5.40 -3.54 -5.39
CA LEU A 49 5.20 -2.19 -5.95
C LEU A 49 5.24 -2.16 -7.46
N ALA A 50 6.18 -2.87 -8.09
CA ALA A 50 6.28 -2.95 -9.53
C ALA A 50 5.01 -3.55 -10.15
N ALA A 51 4.47 -4.62 -9.54
CA ALA A 51 3.20 -5.20 -9.94
C ALA A 51 2.02 -4.22 -9.74
N CYS A 52 1.94 -3.55 -8.59
CA CYS A 52 0.90 -2.57 -8.30
C CYS A 52 0.94 -1.38 -9.28
N ARG A 53 2.13 -0.90 -9.65
CA ARG A 53 2.30 0.19 -10.61
C ARG A 53 1.87 -0.25 -12.01
N GLY A 54 2.36 -1.40 -12.47
CA GLY A 54 2.00 -1.95 -13.79
C GLY A 54 0.51 -2.21 -13.95
N ALA A 55 -0.19 -2.54 -12.87
CA ALA A 55 -1.63 -2.78 -12.84
C ALA A 55 -2.48 -1.53 -12.52
N GLY A 56 -1.88 -0.35 -12.35
CA GLY A 56 -2.59 0.88 -12.00
C GLY A 56 -3.19 0.91 -10.58
N ILE A 57 -2.83 -0.06 -9.73
CA ILE A 57 -3.35 -0.23 -8.37
C ILE A 57 -2.94 0.94 -7.46
N LEU A 58 -1.78 1.54 -7.69
CA LEU A 58 -1.30 2.69 -6.90
C LEU A 58 -2.18 3.96 -7.09
N GLY A 59 -3.00 4.02 -8.13
CA GLY A 59 -3.99 5.10 -8.31
C GLY A 59 -5.29 4.88 -7.54
N ASP A 60 -5.51 3.69 -6.97
CA ASP A 60 -6.68 3.39 -6.15
C ASP A 60 -6.43 3.76 -4.69
N VAL A 61 -7.30 4.61 -4.13
CA VAL A 61 -7.20 5.12 -2.76
C VAL A 61 -7.19 4.00 -1.73
N SER A 62 -7.99 2.95 -1.92
CA SER A 62 -8.09 1.84 -0.97
C SER A 62 -6.81 1.03 -0.95
N TRP A 63 -6.19 0.82 -2.10
CA TRP A 63 -4.92 0.12 -2.19
C TRP A 63 -3.76 0.93 -1.67
N LEU A 64 -3.72 2.23 -1.98
CA LEU A 64 -2.70 3.10 -1.44
C LEU A 64 -2.78 3.16 0.09
N GLU A 65 -3.98 3.20 0.67
CA GLU A 65 -4.18 3.09 2.12
C GLU A 65 -3.58 1.79 2.68
N VAL A 66 -3.88 0.64 2.05
CA VAL A 66 -3.37 -0.67 2.48
C VAL A 66 -1.85 -0.71 2.44
N LEU A 67 -1.23 -0.19 1.39
CA LEU A 67 0.23 -0.17 1.24
C LEU A 67 0.90 0.77 2.26
N VAL A 68 0.31 1.93 2.54
CA VAL A 68 0.78 2.84 3.60
C VAL A 68 0.71 2.15 4.96
N LYS A 69 -0.41 1.50 5.27
CA LYS A 69 -0.58 0.77 6.54
C LYS A 69 0.36 -0.42 6.67
N LEU A 70 0.62 -1.11 5.56
CA LEU A 70 1.62 -2.17 5.48
C LEU A 70 2.96 -1.60 5.87
N SER A 71 3.38 -0.49 5.24
CA SER A 71 4.64 0.19 5.53
C SER A 71 4.87 0.44 7.01
N VAL A 72 3.81 0.85 7.71
CA VAL A 72 3.85 1.12 9.14
C VAL A 72 3.95 -0.18 9.96
N ASN A 73 3.21 -1.23 9.60
CA ASN A 73 3.15 -2.45 10.41
C ASN A 73 4.34 -3.40 10.25
N VAL A 74 4.98 -3.43 9.09
CA VAL A 74 6.26 -4.14 8.90
C VAL A 74 7.48 -3.32 9.32
N ASP A 75 7.26 -2.04 9.64
CA ASP A 75 8.29 -1.06 9.91
C ASP A 75 9.34 -1.04 8.79
N LEU A 76 8.94 -0.53 7.63
CA LEU A 76 9.80 -0.48 6.46
C LEU A 76 11.00 0.44 6.61
N THR A 77 11.09 1.23 7.68
CA THR A 77 12.30 2.03 8.00
C THR A 77 13.52 1.14 8.21
N LEU A 78 13.29 -0.13 8.58
CA LEU A 78 14.31 -1.15 8.79
C LEU A 78 14.65 -1.95 7.52
N SER A 79 14.03 -1.65 6.37
CA SER A 79 14.31 -2.32 5.10
C SER A 79 15.44 -1.62 4.35
N SER A 80 16.31 -2.40 3.68
CA SER A 80 17.31 -1.86 2.75
C SER A 80 16.69 -1.17 1.53
N ARG A 81 15.40 -1.39 1.28
CA ARG A 81 14.62 -0.80 0.17
C ARG A 81 13.74 0.37 0.61
N ARG A 82 13.91 0.90 1.84
CA ARG A 82 13.05 1.93 2.43
C ARG A 82 12.85 3.15 1.53
N ASP A 83 13.93 3.67 0.92
CA ASP A 83 13.90 4.93 0.18
C ASP A 83 13.19 4.78 -1.17
N GLU A 84 13.33 3.62 -1.80
CA GLU A 84 12.57 3.28 -3.00
C GLU A 84 11.08 3.19 -2.67
N TRP A 85 10.72 2.41 -1.65
CA TRP A 85 9.33 2.22 -1.27
C TRP A 85 8.66 3.53 -0.84
N ARG A 86 9.32 4.31 0.03
CA ARG A 86 8.84 5.63 0.47
C ARG A 86 8.53 6.53 -0.71
N ARG A 87 9.49 6.70 -1.63
CA ARG A 87 9.32 7.54 -2.81
C ARG A 87 8.13 7.10 -3.65
N GLN A 88 7.96 5.80 -3.89
CA GLN A 88 6.83 5.32 -4.68
C GLN A 88 5.46 5.62 -4.04
N LEU A 89 5.34 5.50 -2.72
CA LEU A 89 4.10 5.85 -2.03
C LEU A 89 3.84 7.36 -2.05
N LEU A 90 4.88 8.17 -1.89
CA LEU A 90 4.78 9.63 -1.99
C LEU A 90 4.36 10.07 -3.39
N ASP A 91 4.99 9.52 -4.43
CA ASP A 91 4.65 9.81 -5.82
C ASP A 91 3.21 9.41 -6.13
N ALA A 92 2.78 8.23 -5.68
CA ALA A 92 1.41 7.76 -5.85
C ALA A 92 0.40 8.67 -5.15
N ALA A 93 0.69 9.11 -3.92
CA ALA A 93 -0.16 10.04 -3.19
C ALA A 93 -0.21 11.43 -3.85
N ALA A 94 0.90 11.92 -4.38
CA ALA A 94 0.99 13.20 -5.09
C ALA A 94 0.23 13.16 -6.43
N ALA A 95 0.15 12.00 -7.08
CA ALA A 95 -0.60 11.81 -8.32
C ALA A 95 -2.12 11.69 -8.11
N LEU A 96 -2.60 11.55 -6.87
CA LEU A 96 -4.04 11.48 -6.60
C LEU A 96 -4.73 12.84 -6.81
N PRO A 97 -5.96 12.85 -7.35
CA PRO A 97 -6.80 14.04 -7.31
C PRO A 97 -6.99 14.56 -5.88
N PRO A 98 -7.11 15.88 -5.66
CA PRO A 98 -7.19 16.46 -4.31
C PRO A 98 -8.29 15.82 -3.43
N GLN A 99 -9.46 15.55 -4.00
CA GLN A 99 -10.56 14.89 -3.30
C GLN A 99 -10.25 13.43 -2.92
N ALA A 100 -9.47 12.72 -3.74
CA ALA A 100 -9.04 11.35 -3.46
C ALA A 100 -7.96 11.33 -2.36
N LEU A 101 -7.03 12.28 -2.39
CA LEU A 101 -6.01 12.46 -1.34
C LEU A 101 -6.64 12.82 0.01
N GLN A 102 -7.66 13.69 0.04
CA GLN A 102 -8.40 13.99 1.27
C GLN A 102 -9.15 12.77 1.81
N ARG A 103 -9.76 11.97 0.93
CA ARG A 103 -10.37 10.68 1.33
C ARG A 103 -9.34 9.71 1.92
N LEU A 104 -8.16 9.60 1.32
CA LEU A 104 -7.06 8.78 1.85
C LEU A 104 -6.68 9.22 3.27
N ARG A 105 -6.45 10.53 3.46
CA ARG A 105 -6.10 11.10 4.77
C ARG A 105 -7.19 10.84 5.81
N GLY A 106 -8.46 11.03 5.46
CA GLY A 106 -9.58 10.71 6.34
C GLY A 106 -9.61 9.23 6.75
N ARG A 107 -9.35 8.31 5.82
CA ARG A 107 -9.31 6.86 6.09
C ARG A 107 -8.12 6.46 6.98
N LEU A 108 -6.96 7.08 6.78
CA LEU A 108 -5.79 6.90 7.63
C LEU A 108 -6.02 7.46 9.05
N ALA A 109 -6.77 8.57 9.18
CA ALA A 109 -7.08 9.18 10.47
C ALA A 109 -8.14 8.40 11.27
N THR A 110 -9.22 7.95 10.63
CA THR A 110 -10.41 7.42 11.32
C THR A 110 -10.31 5.95 11.72
N GLY A 111 -9.37 5.17 11.17
CA GLY A 111 -9.21 3.77 11.54
C GLY A 111 -10.51 2.96 11.40
N GLY A 112 -11.21 3.12 10.27
CA GLY A 112 -12.56 2.56 10.07
C GLY A 112 -12.67 1.04 10.18
N ALA A 113 -13.91 0.53 10.23
CA ALA A 113 -14.19 -0.91 10.29
C ALA A 113 -13.60 -1.64 9.06
N GLY A 114 -12.77 -2.66 9.30
CA GLY A 114 -12.04 -3.40 8.27
C GLY A 114 -10.70 -2.78 7.85
N ALA A 115 -10.32 -1.65 8.44
CA ALA A 115 -9.06 -0.99 8.14
C ALA A 115 -7.93 -1.57 9.00
N LEU A 116 -6.76 -1.82 8.39
CA LEU A 116 -5.64 -2.42 9.11
C LEU A 116 -5.19 -1.50 10.26
N PRO A 117 -5.13 -2.00 11.52
CA PRO A 117 -4.65 -1.21 12.63
C PRO A 117 -3.16 -0.91 12.44
N PHE A 118 -2.71 0.26 12.87
CA PHE A 118 -1.30 0.64 12.85
C PHE A 118 -0.98 1.58 14.00
N SER A 119 0.26 1.56 14.49
CA SER A 119 0.71 2.50 15.53
C SER A 119 1.02 3.85 14.90
N ARG A 120 0.37 4.92 15.39
CA ARG A 120 0.65 6.30 14.96
C ARG A 120 2.03 6.80 15.36
N GLY A 121 2.63 6.21 16.40
CA GLY A 121 3.99 6.56 16.86
C GLY A 121 5.12 5.87 16.08
N ALA A 122 4.80 4.99 15.13
CA ALA A 122 5.80 4.25 14.37
C ALA A 122 6.66 5.18 13.48
N ALA A 123 7.95 4.86 13.34
CA ALA A 123 8.89 5.67 12.56
C ALA A 123 8.45 5.87 11.10
N ALA A 124 7.86 4.83 10.49
CA ALA A 124 7.30 4.89 9.14
C ALA A 124 6.20 5.95 8.96
N VAL A 125 5.46 6.33 10.01
CA VAL A 125 4.46 7.42 9.94
C VAL A 125 5.14 8.76 9.69
N LYS A 126 6.29 9.00 10.34
CA LYS A 126 7.10 10.21 10.14
C LYS A 126 7.66 10.26 8.72
N GLU A 127 8.16 9.14 8.21
CA GLU A 127 8.67 9.06 6.84
C GLU A 127 7.59 9.29 5.76
N LEU A 128 6.33 9.01 6.08
CA LEU A 128 5.19 9.14 5.17
C LEU A 128 4.28 10.33 5.51
N ALA A 129 4.74 11.30 6.30
CA ALA A 129 3.92 12.39 6.82
C ALA A 129 3.13 13.14 5.73
N ALA A 130 3.69 13.34 4.54
CA ALA A 130 3.00 13.98 3.42
C ALA A 130 1.73 13.24 2.96
N VAL A 131 1.69 11.91 3.12
CA VAL A 131 0.52 11.07 2.82
C VAL A 131 -0.54 11.22 3.91
N PHE A 132 -0.13 11.24 5.18
CA PHE A 132 -1.03 11.40 6.33
C PHE A 132 -1.60 12.82 6.46
N GLY A 133 -0.91 13.84 5.94
CA GLY A 133 -1.29 15.25 6.09
C GLY A 133 -0.81 15.86 7.43
N GLU A 134 -0.89 17.19 7.53
CA GLU A 134 -0.60 17.92 8.77
C GLU A 134 -1.60 17.48 9.86
N GLY A 135 -1.16 16.59 10.75
CA GLY A 135 -2.01 15.92 11.74
C GLY A 135 -1.70 14.42 11.93
N GLY A 136 -0.86 13.82 11.07
CA GLY A 136 -0.41 12.43 11.20
C GLY A 136 0.52 12.14 12.39
N GLY A 137 1.03 13.18 13.04
CA GLY A 137 1.68 13.11 14.35
C GLY A 137 0.91 14.00 15.32
N GLY A 138 0.19 13.41 16.26
CA GLY A 138 -0.56 14.18 17.25
C GLY A 138 -0.61 13.44 18.58
N ALA A 139 0.00 14.10 19.58
CA ALA A 139 0.23 13.74 20.98
C ALA A 139 1.54 12.98 21.24
#